data_AF-A0A1F6S4N3-F1
#
_entry.id   AF-A0A1F6S4N3-F1
#
_cell.length_a   1.000
_cell.length_b   1.000
_cell.length_c   1.000
_cell.angle_alpha   90.00
_cell.angle_beta   90.00
_cell.angle_gamma   90.00
#
_symmetry.space_group_name_H-M   'P 1'
#
loop_
_entity.id
_entity.type
_entity.pdbx_description
1 polymer ?
#
loop_
_entity_poly.entity_id
_entity_poly.type
_entity_poly.pdbx_seq_one_letter_code
_entity_poly.pdbx_strand_id
1 'polypeptide(L)'
;MLDNNKSKIKNLRQRLIRFGRKKTKIWYRPPATVSQFLSGFATTFLYIFLIAIFSYYLKNNVIAQSTTPSSTDNANQQQIEDKQEQIEDLQKKAESYRQMIEMKQNKAQTLQNQIDLMEGQIASLTSDIVRLQEDINKTTGEINGLSLQIGEKEEDIENKKKILAGVIQSYYETNQDSLVEFFLRNTNLSEFLSQSDYAAQTGAKVDEILATVISARDELENDQKELQKKNDEQKEKQGKILEKKRSIDNEQASKESLLSQTQGEEQKYQDLLARVEEQKQELLGDISELSEEKSSELAAIEAKLEKPKSGLASTKWYFSQRDSRWGDQHIGFSNTLMKSYGCAVTAVAMVFRYHGVDINPGTLAQQPIFYHDLIVWPQAWKGVSLASSTGHGNIDWDTVDKEIKNDNPVIVFVKATKRGAGHYVVIHGKDKNGEYVVHDPYWGSNIFLSSTKAYVGALYGSGVTIDQMIIYHK
;
A
#
# COMPACT_ATOMS: atom_id res chain seq x y z
N MET A 1 -29.04 -28.43 21.67
CA MET A 1 -29.17 -27.16 20.90
C MET A 1 -29.55 -27.48 19.46
N LEU A 2 -30.80 -27.89 19.23
CA LEU A 2 -31.29 -28.38 17.93
C LEU A 2 -32.67 -27.80 17.55
N ASP A 3 -32.99 -26.57 17.99
CA ASP A 3 -34.34 -25.99 17.76
C ASP A 3 -34.39 -24.58 17.16
N ASN A 4 -33.26 -23.94 16.85
CA ASN A 4 -33.29 -22.54 16.40
C ASN A 4 -33.24 -22.32 14.88
N ASN A 5 -33.34 -23.38 14.06
CA ASN A 5 -33.23 -23.27 12.59
C ASN A 5 -34.52 -23.57 11.81
N LYS A 6 -35.65 -23.87 12.47
CA LYS A 6 -36.96 -24.08 11.80
C LYS A 6 -37.84 -22.83 11.73
N SER A 7 -37.50 -21.76 12.45
CA SER A 7 -38.28 -20.51 12.52
C SER A 7 -38.03 -19.56 11.32
N LYS A 8 -36.80 -19.50 10.79
CA LYS A 8 -36.45 -18.56 9.70
C LYS A 8 -36.88 -18.99 8.29
N ILE A 9 -37.21 -20.26 8.08
CA ILE A 9 -37.63 -20.78 6.75
C ILE A 9 -39.16 -20.70 6.54
N LYS A 10 -39.95 -20.52 7.62
CA LYS A 10 -41.42 -20.45 7.53
C LYS A 10 -41.96 -19.05 7.16
N ASN A 11 -41.17 -17.99 7.35
CA ASN A 11 -41.59 -16.59 7.13
C ASN A 11 -41.31 -16.02 5.73
N LEU A 12 -40.64 -16.75 4.85
CA LEU A 12 -40.43 -16.33 3.45
C LEU A 12 -41.47 -16.91 2.47
N ARG A 13 -42.26 -17.92 2.90
CA ARG A 13 -43.31 -18.54 2.06
C ARG A 13 -44.71 -17.92 2.20
N GLN A 14 -44.94 -16.98 3.12
CA GLN A 14 -46.25 -16.34 3.30
C GLN A 14 -46.38 -14.93 2.67
N ARG A 15 -45.33 -14.43 2.01
CA ARG A 15 -45.35 -13.09 1.37
C ARG A 15 -45.53 -13.09 -0.16
N LEU A 16 -45.79 -14.26 -0.77
CA LEU A 16 -45.98 -14.39 -2.22
C LEU A 16 -47.38 -14.88 -2.65
N ILE A 17 -48.38 -14.84 -1.76
CA ILE A 17 -49.76 -15.23 -2.10
C ILE A 17 -50.73 -14.20 -1.50
N ARG A 18 -51.09 -13.18 -2.30
CA ARG A 18 -52.39 -12.46 -2.36
C ARG A 18 -52.24 -10.97 -2.71
N PHE A 19 -52.21 -10.67 -4.00
CA PHE A 19 -52.86 -9.54 -4.69
C PHE A 19 -52.73 -9.92 -6.17
N GLY A 20 -53.71 -9.96 -7.06
CA GLY A 20 -55.15 -9.75 -7.06
C GLY A 20 -55.59 -10.07 -8.50
N ARG A 21 -56.67 -10.83 -8.66
CA ARG A 21 -57.23 -11.30 -9.94
C ARG A 21 -57.61 -10.14 -10.88
N LYS A 22 -57.36 -10.29 -12.19
CA LYS A 22 -58.37 -10.05 -13.26
C LYS A 22 -58.16 -11.02 -14.42
N LYS A 23 -59.21 -11.78 -14.74
CA LYS A 23 -59.36 -12.70 -15.89
C LYS A 23 -59.89 -11.93 -17.10
N THR A 24 -59.49 -12.29 -18.32
CA THR A 24 -60.42 -12.41 -19.48
C THR A 24 -59.82 -13.19 -20.67
N LYS A 25 -60.48 -14.33 -20.95
CA LYS A 25 -60.79 -15.02 -22.23
C LYS A 25 -59.78 -14.99 -23.39
N ILE A 26 -59.25 -16.18 -23.69
CA ILE A 26 -58.60 -16.60 -24.94
C ILE A 26 -59.69 -17.04 -25.94
N TRP A 27 -59.61 -16.60 -27.19
CA TRP A 27 -60.35 -17.15 -28.33
C TRP A 27 -59.37 -17.78 -29.32
N TYR A 28 -59.69 -19.00 -29.76
CA TYR A 28 -58.98 -19.76 -30.79
C TYR A 28 -59.76 -19.68 -32.10
N ARG A 29 -59.08 -19.49 -33.25
CA ARG A 29 -59.62 -19.66 -34.61
C ARG A 29 -58.56 -20.28 -35.55
N PRO A 30 -58.97 -21.14 -36.52
CA PRO A 30 -58.09 -22.02 -37.30
C PRO A 30 -57.52 -21.36 -38.58
N PRO A 31 -56.61 -22.01 -39.34
CA PRO A 31 -55.80 -21.34 -40.36
C PRO A 31 -56.48 -21.30 -41.74
N ALA A 32 -56.19 -20.26 -42.51
CA ALA A 32 -56.56 -20.13 -43.92
C ALA A 32 -55.29 -19.94 -44.80
N THR A 33 -55.03 -20.98 -45.58
CA THR A 33 -54.53 -21.06 -46.97
C THR A 33 -53.69 -19.95 -47.62
N VAL A 34 -52.60 -20.44 -48.20
CA VAL A 34 -51.72 -19.93 -49.27
C VAL A 34 -52.46 -19.35 -50.48
N SER A 35 -51.96 -18.23 -51.01
CA SER A 35 -51.91 -17.81 -52.42
C SER A 35 -52.32 -16.33 -52.62
N GLN A 36 -51.33 -15.50 -52.95
CA GLN A 36 -51.37 -14.33 -53.85
C GLN A 36 -50.44 -13.23 -53.32
N PHE A 37 -49.25 -13.09 -53.93
CA PHE A 37 -48.58 -11.82 -54.29
C PHE A 37 -47.24 -12.18 -54.96
N LEU A 38 -47.32 -12.71 -56.18
CA LEU A 38 -46.19 -12.88 -57.09
C LEU A 38 -46.36 -11.88 -58.25
N SER A 39 -45.60 -10.78 -58.21
CA SER A 39 -45.01 -10.11 -59.38
C SER A 39 -44.31 -8.83 -58.90
N GLY A 40 -43.00 -8.90 -58.68
CA GLY A 40 -42.21 -7.70 -58.35
C GLY A 40 -40.80 -7.92 -57.83
N PHE A 41 -40.44 -9.13 -57.37
CA PHE A 41 -39.15 -9.36 -56.69
C PHE A 41 -38.12 -10.21 -57.45
N ALA A 42 -38.43 -10.69 -58.66
CA ALA A 42 -37.53 -11.59 -59.40
C ALA A 42 -36.50 -10.88 -60.29
N THR A 43 -36.65 -9.58 -60.60
CA THR A 43 -35.74 -8.86 -61.51
C THR A 43 -34.65 -8.07 -60.79
N THR A 44 -34.84 -7.69 -59.53
CA THR A 44 -33.86 -6.94 -58.74
C THR A 44 -32.77 -7.83 -58.14
N PHE A 45 -33.08 -9.08 -57.81
CA PHE A 45 -32.09 -10.04 -57.30
C PHE A 45 -31.12 -10.55 -58.38
N LEU A 46 -31.58 -10.67 -59.63
CA LEU A 46 -30.73 -11.09 -60.75
C LEU A 46 -29.67 -10.03 -61.10
N TYR A 47 -30.00 -8.73 -60.94
CA TYR A 47 -29.09 -7.62 -61.18
C TYR A 47 -28.00 -7.50 -60.11
N ILE A 48 -28.35 -7.72 -58.83
CA ILE A 48 -27.40 -7.69 -57.71
C ILE A 48 -26.44 -8.89 -57.81
N PHE A 49 -26.92 -10.06 -58.25
CA PHE A 49 -26.08 -11.25 -58.45
C PHE A 49 -25.12 -11.10 -59.64
N LEU A 50 -25.54 -10.46 -60.74
CA LEU A 50 -24.68 -10.17 -61.89
C LEU A 50 -23.60 -9.12 -61.57
N ILE A 51 -23.90 -8.11 -60.76
CA ILE A 51 -22.90 -7.11 -60.30
C ILE A 51 -21.89 -7.76 -59.33
N ALA A 52 -22.31 -8.68 -58.48
CA ALA A 52 -21.41 -9.42 -57.60
C ALA A 52 -20.45 -10.35 -58.38
N ILE A 53 -20.95 -11.03 -59.42
CA ILE A 53 -20.12 -11.86 -60.31
C ILE A 53 -19.16 -10.98 -61.14
N PHE A 54 -19.59 -9.81 -61.60
CA PHE A 54 -18.73 -8.88 -62.34
C PHE A 54 -17.64 -8.24 -61.45
N SER A 55 -17.95 -7.97 -60.18
CA SER A 55 -16.98 -7.50 -59.17
C SER A 55 -15.96 -8.57 -58.81
N TYR A 56 -16.36 -9.85 -58.78
CA TYR A 56 -15.46 -10.99 -58.59
C TYR A 56 -14.54 -11.20 -59.81
N TYR A 57 -15.05 -11.03 -61.03
CA TYR A 57 -14.25 -11.14 -62.26
C TYR A 57 -13.25 -9.99 -62.44
N LEU A 58 -13.56 -8.77 -62.00
CA LEU A 58 -12.62 -7.64 -62.00
C LEU A 58 -11.48 -7.80 -60.98
N LYS A 59 -11.72 -8.50 -59.87
CA LYS A 59 -10.67 -8.80 -58.87
C LYS A 59 -9.65 -9.84 -59.36
N ASN A 60 -10.00 -10.65 -60.35
CA ASN A 60 -9.17 -11.76 -60.84
C ASN A 60 -8.45 -11.51 -62.17
N ASN A 61 -8.65 -10.35 -62.82
CA ASN A 61 -7.96 -9.99 -64.07
C ASN A 61 -7.23 -8.65 -63.97
N VAL A 62 -6.45 -8.46 -62.90
CA VAL A 62 -5.34 -7.50 -62.93
C VAL A 62 -4.20 -8.18 -63.70
N ILE A 63 -3.92 -7.65 -64.89
CA ILE A 63 -2.77 -8.00 -65.72
C ILE A 63 -1.52 -7.74 -64.86
N ALA A 64 -0.89 -8.82 -64.42
CA ALA A 64 0.42 -8.79 -63.80
C ALA A 64 1.46 -8.36 -64.85
N GLN A 65 1.88 -7.10 -64.79
CA GLN A 65 3.22 -6.76 -65.24
C GLN A 65 4.19 -7.28 -64.19
N SER A 66 4.94 -8.30 -64.58
CA SER A 66 5.98 -8.95 -63.81
C SER A 66 7.12 -7.97 -63.48
N THR A 67 7.04 -7.37 -62.29
CA THR A 67 8.24 -7.07 -61.50
C THR A 67 8.45 -8.24 -60.56
N THR A 68 9.51 -8.99 -60.78
CA THR A 68 10.03 -10.02 -59.86
C THR A 68 10.08 -9.48 -58.43
N PRO A 69 9.32 -10.04 -57.47
CA PRO A 69 9.53 -9.75 -56.06
C PRO A 69 10.84 -10.40 -55.66
N SER A 70 11.78 -9.61 -55.16
CA SER A 70 13.00 -10.12 -54.54
C SER A 70 12.61 -11.01 -53.36
N SER A 71 13.20 -12.21 -53.27
CA SER A 71 12.98 -13.19 -52.20
C SER A 71 13.34 -12.68 -50.79
N THR A 72 13.96 -11.51 -50.68
CA THR A 72 14.24 -10.79 -49.43
C THR A 72 13.01 -10.10 -48.81
N ASP A 73 11.99 -9.71 -49.59
CA ASP A 73 10.87 -8.92 -49.07
C ASP A 73 9.87 -9.77 -48.24
N ASN A 74 9.64 -11.02 -48.64
CA ASN A 74 8.75 -11.93 -47.90
C ASN A 74 9.35 -12.44 -46.58
N ALA A 75 10.67 -12.66 -46.53
CA ALA A 75 11.36 -13.08 -45.31
C ALA A 75 11.39 -11.96 -44.25
N ASN A 76 11.57 -10.71 -44.68
CA ASN A 76 11.53 -9.54 -43.81
C ASN A 76 10.12 -9.28 -43.26
N GLN A 77 9.08 -9.51 -44.05
CA GLN A 77 7.68 -9.33 -43.62
C GLN A 77 7.29 -10.30 -42.50
N GLN A 78 7.66 -11.58 -42.61
CA GLN A 78 7.34 -12.59 -41.59
C GLN A 78 8.13 -12.38 -40.28
N GLN A 79 9.41 -12.01 -40.36
CA GLN A 79 10.19 -11.64 -39.18
C GLN A 79 9.64 -10.41 -38.45
N ILE A 80 9.01 -9.48 -39.17
CA ILE A 80 8.38 -8.31 -38.57
C ILE A 80 7.10 -8.72 -37.83
N GLU A 81 6.26 -9.57 -38.43
CA GLU A 81 5.04 -10.09 -37.78
C GLU A 81 5.37 -10.90 -36.52
N ASP A 82 6.38 -11.78 -36.57
CA ASP A 82 6.84 -12.55 -35.40
C ASP A 82 7.35 -11.63 -34.26
N LYS A 83 8.09 -10.57 -34.60
CA LYS A 83 8.55 -9.57 -33.62
C LYS A 83 7.39 -8.76 -33.04
N GLN A 84 6.35 -8.46 -33.82
CA GLN A 84 5.16 -7.77 -33.30
C GLN A 84 4.40 -8.62 -32.29
N GLU A 85 4.22 -9.91 -32.58
CA GLU A 85 3.57 -10.85 -31.66
C GLU A 85 4.36 -10.94 -30.33
N GLN A 86 5.68 -11.01 -30.41
CA GLN A 86 6.55 -11.01 -29.23
C GLN A 86 6.43 -9.71 -28.41
N ILE A 87 6.39 -8.56 -29.07
CA ILE A 87 6.21 -7.26 -28.39
C ILE A 87 4.85 -7.20 -27.69
N GLU A 88 3.77 -7.67 -28.34
CA GLU A 88 2.43 -7.67 -27.74
C GLU A 88 2.35 -8.60 -26.51
N ASP A 89 2.99 -9.78 -26.59
CA ASP A 89 3.08 -10.71 -25.46
C ASP A 89 3.88 -10.11 -24.29
N LEU A 90 5.02 -9.47 -24.57
CA LEU A 90 5.81 -8.76 -23.56
C LEU A 90 5.03 -7.60 -22.94
N GLN A 91 4.24 -6.85 -23.72
CA GLN A 91 3.35 -5.80 -23.19
C GLN A 91 2.29 -6.34 -22.24
N LYS A 92 1.65 -7.47 -22.60
CA LYS A 92 0.66 -8.13 -21.72
C LYS A 92 1.30 -8.61 -20.43
N LYS A 93 2.51 -9.18 -20.50
CA LYS A 93 3.29 -9.58 -19.31
C LYS A 93 3.66 -8.39 -18.45
N ALA A 94 4.11 -7.30 -19.07
CA ALA A 94 4.48 -6.08 -18.36
C ALA A 94 3.27 -5.50 -17.59
N GLU A 95 2.12 -5.40 -18.24
CA GLU A 95 0.89 -4.91 -17.62
C GLU A 95 0.43 -5.80 -16.46
N SER A 96 0.47 -7.12 -16.64
CA SER A 96 0.17 -8.08 -15.57
C SER A 96 1.09 -7.89 -14.36
N TYR A 97 2.39 -7.72 -14.58
CA TYR A 97 3.34 -7.46 -13.49
C TYR A 97 3.10 -6.11 -12.81
N ARG A 98 2.73 -5.04 -13.55
CA ARG A 98 2.36 -3.74 -12.96
C ARG A 98 1.14 -3.86 -12.05
N GLN A 99 0.09 -4.55 -12.49
CA GLN A 99 -1.10 -4.82 -11.67
C GLN A 99 -0.74 -5.63 -10.42
N MET A 100 0.15 -6.62 -10.56
CA MET A 100 0.65 -7.37 -9.41
C MET A 100 1.42 -6.48 -8.44
N ILE A 101 2.29 -5.58 -8.92
CA ILE A 101 3.02 -4.62 -8.07
C ILE A 101 2.04 -3.71 -7.33
N GLU A 102 1.05 -3.12 -8.01
CA GLU A 102 0.04 -2.26 -7.37
C GLU A 102 -0.75 -3.03 -6.29
N MET A 103 -1.19 -4.26 -6.59
CA MET A 103 -1.84 -5.11 -5.59
C MET A 103 -0.93 -5.42 -4.40
N LYS A 104 0.38 -5.65 -4.63
CA LYS A 104 1.35 -5.89 -3.56
C LYS A 104 1.63 -4.64 -2.73
N GLN A 105 1.68 -3.45 -3.34
CA GLN A 105 1.81 -2.17 -2.64
C GLN A 105 0.60 -1.87 -1.75
N ASN A 106 -0.62 -2.09 -2.26
CA ASN A 106 -1.85 -1.97 -1.47
C ASN A 106 -1.88 -2.98 -0.31
N LYS A 107 -1.41 -4.21 -0.54
CA LYS A 107 -1.25 -5.22 0.51
C LYS A 107 -0.19 -4.81 1.52
N ALA A 108 0.95 -4.25 1.08
CA ALA A 108 2.02 -3.76 1.94
C ALA A 108 1.52 -2.61 2.84
N GLN A 109 0.74 -1.66 2.31
CA GLN A 109 0.11 -0.61 3.12
C GLN A 109 -0.84 -1.18 4.17
N THR A 110 -1.63 -2.19 3.80
CA THR A 110 -2.54 -2.87 4.74
C THR A 110 -1.75 -3.59 5.84
N LEU A 111 -0.64 -4.24 5.47
CA LEU A 111 0.24 -4.94 6.41
C LEU A 111 1.03 -3.96 7.29
N GLN A 112 1.42 -2.80 6.76
CA GLN A 112 2.04 -1.73 7.55
C GLN A 112 1.07 -1.22 8.63
N ASN A 113 -0.20 -0.97 8.28
CA ASN A 113 -1.21 -0.59 9.26
C ASN A 113 -1.40 -1.66 10.35
N GLN A 114 -1.26 -2.94 10.01
CA GLN A 114 -1.30 -4.05 10.98
C GLN A 114 -0.06 -4.03 11.89
N ILE A 115 1.13 -3.80 11.33
CA ILE A 115 2.37 -3.65 12.09
C ILE A 115 2.27 -2.48 13.07
N ASP A 116 1.77 -1.33 12.62
CA ASP A 116 1.61 -0.14 13.48
C ASP A 116 0.64 -0.41 14.65
N LEU A 117 -0.44 -1.18 14.41
CA LEU A 117 -1.36 -1.61 15.46
C LEU A 117 -0.67 -2.53 16.48
N MET A 118 0.12 -3.50 16.00
CA MET A 118 0.88 -4.42 16.86
C MET A 118 1.93 -3.67 17.67
N GLU A 119 2.61 -2.67 17.10
CA GLU A 119 3.52 -1.80 17.84
C GLU A 119 2.81 -1.02 18.94
N GLY A 120 1.61 -0.49 18.65
CA GLY A 120 0.77 0.14 19.67
C GLY A 120 0.39 -0.82 20.80
N GLN A 121 0.07 -2.08 20.48
CA GLN A 121 -0.23 -3.11 21.48
C GLN A 121 0.99 -3.47 22.34
N ILE A 122 2.17 -3.64 21.71
CA ILE A 122 3.44 -3.90 22.41
C ILE A 122 3.76 -2.75 23.38
N ALA A 123 3.61 -1.50 22.93
CA ALA A 123 3.85 -0.32 23.76
C ALA A 123 2.90 -0.25 24.96
N SER A 124 1.62 -0.59 24.75
CA SER A 124 0.61 -0.66 25.82
C SER A 124 0.96 -1.74 26.85
N LEU A 125 1.29 -2.95 26.40
CA LEU A 125 1.70 -4.06 27.28
C LEU A 125 2.98 -3.73 28.07
N THR A 126 3.93 -3.05 27.43
CA THR A 126 5.16 -2.58 28.08
C THR A 126 4.85 -1.58 29.19
N SER A 127 3.97 -0.62 28.93
CA SER A 127 3.55 0.38 29.93
C SER A 127 2.84 -0.28 31.12
N ASP A 128 2.01 -1.29 30.86
CA ASP A 128 1.38 -2.08 31.92
C ASP A 128 2.40 -2.83 32.79
N ILE A 129 3.45 -3.40 32.19
CA ILE A 129 4.53 -4.05 32.93
C ILE A 129 5.23 -3.05 33.85
N VAL A 130 5.53 -1.84 33.35
CA VAL A 130 6.16 -0.77 34.16
C VAL A 130 5.29 -0.42 35.35
N ARG A 131 3.99 -0.17 35.14
CA ARG A 131 3.05 0.11 36.23
C ARG A 131 2.98 -1.02 37.26
N LEU A 132 2.91 -2.28 36.82
CA LEU A 132 2.92 -3.43 37.72
C LEU A 132 4.22 -3.52 38.52
N GLN A 133 5.36 -3.15 37.92
CA GLN A 133 6.65 -3.13 38.60
C GLN A 133 6.71 -2.02 39.68
N GLU A 134 6.16 -0.84 39.40
CA GLU A 134 6.02 0.24 40.39
C GLU A 134 5.10 -0.19 41.55
N ASP A 135 3.97 -0.83 41.24
CA ASP A 135 3.06 -1.37 42.24
C ASP A 135 3.72 -2.45 43.10
N ILE A 136 4.56 -3.32 42.52
CA ILE A 136 5.37 -4.29 43.25
C ILE A 136 6.35 -3.59 44.19
N ASN A 137 7.05 -2.55 43.71
CA ASN A 137 8.01 -1.81 44.52
C ASN A 137 7.33 -1.14 45.71
N LYS A 138 6.15 -0.54 45.49
CA LYS A 138 5.33 0.04 46.55
C LYS A 138 4.90 -1.01 47.58
N THR A 139 4.31 -2.12 47.13
CA THR A 139 3.90 -3.22 48.03
C THR A 139 5.10 -3.81 48.78
N THR A 140 6.29 -3.87 48.17
CA THR A 140 7.52 -4.31 48.84
C THR A 140 7.90 -3.39 50.01
N GLY A 141 7.79 -2.07 49.83
CA GLY A 141 8.00 -1.11 50.90
C GLY A 141 7.01 -1.30 52.06
N GLU A 142 5.73 -1.51 51.74
CA GLU A 142 4.68 -1.79 52.74
C GLU A 142 4.93 -3.12 53.50
N ILE A 143 5.33 -4.18 52.79
CA ILE A 143 5.71 -5.48 53.37
C ILE A 143 6.87 -5.30 54.35
N ASN A 144 7.93 -4.59 53.96
CA ASN A 144 9.09 -4.35 54.81
C ASN A 144 8.71 -3.57 56.08
N GLY A 145 7.91 -2.51 55.94
CA GLY A 145 7.42 -1.73 57.08
C GLY A 145 6.59 -2.56 58.05
N LEU A 146 5.64 -3.33 57.53
CA LEU A 146 4.79 -4.21 58.36
C LEU A 146 5.60 -5.32 59.04
N SER A 147 6.60 -5.87 58.35
CA SER A 147 7.46 -6.93 58.90
C SER A 147 8.32 -6.42 60.06
N LEU A 148 8.80 -5.17 59.99
CA LEU A 148 9.50 -4.51 61.10
C LEU A 148 8.57 -4.31 62.30
N GLN A 149 7.35 -3.80 62.07
CA GLN A 149 6.35 -3.59 63.13
C GLN A 149 5.96 -4.90 63.82
N ILE A 150 5.81 -5.98 63.06
CA ILE A 150 5.57 -7.33 63.58
C ILE A 150 6.71 -7.75 64.50
N GLY A 151 7.97 -7.60 64.07
CA GLY A 151 9.14 -7.94 64.88
C GLY A 151 9.24 -7.14 66.19
N GLU A 152 8.96 -5.83 66.13
CA GLU A 152 8.91 -4.97 67.32
C GLU A 152 7.79 -5.40 68.29
N LYS A 153 6.60 -5.74 67.78
CA LYS A 153 5.48 -6.24 68.60
C LYS A 153 5.78 -7.60 69.23
N GLU A 154 6.43 -8.51 68.50
CA GLU A 154 6.84 -9.82 69.02
C GLU A 154 7.82 -9.67 70.20
N GLU A 155 8.79 -8.77 70.08
CA GLU A 155 9.75 -8.46 71.16
C GLU A 155 9.05 -7.85 72.39
N ASP A 156 8.15 -6.89 72.19
CA ASP A 156 7.39 -6.27 73.28
C ASP A 156 6.49 -7.28 74.02
N ILE A 157 5.79 -8.16 73.28
CA ILE A 157 4.99 -9.25 73.85
C ILE A 157 5.86 -10.15 74.72
N GLU A 158 7.04 -10.53 74.25
CA GLU A 158 7.96 -11.41 74.99
C GLU A 158 8.46 -10.74 76.27
N ASN A 159 8.80 -9.45 76.21
CA ASN A 159 9.20 -8.68 77.39
C ASN A 159 8.05 -8.56 78.42
N LYS A 160 6.82 -8.29 77.97
CA LYS A 160 5.64 -8.24 78.85
C LYS A 160 5.33 -9.59 79.49
N LYS A 161 5.49 -10.70 78.77
CA LYS A 161 5.36 -12.06 79.34
C LYS A 161 6.38 -12.33 80.45
N LYS A 162 7.64 -11.93 80.27
CA LYS A 162 8.69 -12.06 81.30
C LYS A 162 8.35 -11.25 82.55
N ILE A 163 7.88 -10.01 82.38
CA ILE A 163 7.43 -9.16 83.49
C ILE A 163 6.26 -9.83 84.22
N LEU A 164 5.24 -10.28 83.49
CA LEU A 164 4.08 -10.98 84.04
C LEU A 164 4.49 -12.23 84.83
N ALA A 165 5.38 -13.05 84.30
CA ALA A 165 5.91 -14.23 84.97
C ALA A 165 6.63 -13.87 86.29
N GLY A 166 7.45 -12.82 86.27
CA GLY A 166 8.11 -12.32 87.48
C GLY A 166 7.14 -11.82 88.54
N VAL A 167 6.11 -11.06 88.14
CA VAL A 167 5.07 -10.57 89.07
C VAL A 167 4.28 -11.74 89.68
N ILE A 168 3.89 -12.73 88.88
CA ILE A 168 3.19 -13.93 89.36
C ILE A 168 4.07 -14.74 90.32
N GLN A 169 5.35 -14.91 89.99
CA GLN A 169 6.31 -15.61 90.83
C GLN A 169 6.48 -14.91 92.18
N SER A 170 6.71 -13.59 92.19
CA SER A 170 6.82 -12.82 93.44
C SER A 170 5.54 -12.86 94.28
N TYR A 171 4.37 -12.82 93.63
CA TYR A 171 3.08 -12.98 94.33
C TYR A 171 2.95 -14.35 94.99
N TYR A 172 3.38 -15.42 94.31
CA TYR A 172 3.35 -16.77 94.86
C TYR A 172 4.33 -16.93 96.04
N GLU A 173 5.59 -16.50 95.86
CA GLU A 173 6.63 -16.58 96.89
C GLU A 173 6.27 -15.77 98.15
N THR A 174 5.61 -14.62 98.00
CA THR A 174 5.19 -13.76 99.14
C THR A 174 3.97 -14.31 99.88
N ASN A 175 3.10 -15.08 99.23
CA ASN A 175 1.86 -15.60 99.81
C ASN A 175 1.92 -17.09 100.21
N GLN A 176 3.06 -17.76 100.02
CA GLN A 176 3.29 -19.13 100.48
C GLN A 176 3.75 -19.25 101.94
N ASP A 177 4.22 -18.16 102.57
CA ASP A 177 4.37 -18.12 104.02
C ASP A 177 2.98 -18.13 104.66
N SER A 178 2.60 -19.31 105.13
CA SER A 178 1.34 -19.67 105.79
C SER A 178 0.64 -18.48 106.45
N LEU A 179 -0.57 -18.15 105.98
CA LEU A 179 -1.51 -17.23 106.65
C LEU A 179 -1.68 -17.56 108.14
N VAL A 180 -1.43 -18.82 108.55
CA VAL A 180 -1.44 -19.28 109.93
C VAL A 180 -0.15 -18.92 110.68
N GLU A 181 1.02 -18.99 110.02
CA GLU A 181 2.33 -18.66 110.62
C GLU A 181 2.53 -17.14 110.77
N PHE A 182 1.99 -16.34 109.86
CA PHE A 182 1.98 -14.88 109.96
C PHE A 182 1.00 -14.35 111.03
N PHE A 183 -0.19 -14.94 111.16
CA PHE A 183 -1.16 -14.62 112.23
C PHE A 183 -0.59 -14.95 113.63
N LEU A 184 0.29 -15.96 113.72
CA LEU A 184 1.00 -16.30 114.94
C LEU A 184 2.20 -15.37 115.23
N ARG A 185 2.71 -14.61 114.24
CA ARG A 185 3.89 -13.73 114.39
C ARG A 185 3.57 -12.24 114.57
N ASN A 186 2.47 -11.72 114.03
CA ASN A 186 2.22 -10.27 113.99
C ASN A 186 0.93 -9.88 114.74
N THR A 187 1.08 -9.00 115.74
CA THR A 187 -0.01 -8.47 116.58
C THR A 187 -0.66 -7.18 116.03
N ASN A 188 -0.33 -6.74 114.81
CA ASN A 188 -0.79 -5.48 114.23
C ASN A 188 -1.76 -5.67 113.06
N LEU A 189 -3.05 -5.39 113.30
CA LEU A 189 -4.14 -5.49 112.32
C LEU A 189 -3.96 -4.51 111.14
N SER A 190 -3.21 -3.41 111.31
CA SER A 190 -2.94 -2.42 110.26
C SER A 190 -1.98 -2.95 109.17
N GLU A 191 -1.03 -3.82 109.51
CA GLU A 191 -0.14 -4.47 108.54
C GLU A 191 -0.88 -5.53 107.73
N PHE A 192 -1.74 -6.32 108.39
CA PHE A 192 -2.61 -7.29 107.72
C PHE A 192 -3.56 -6.64 106.69
N LEU A 193 -4.20 -5.53 107.05
CA LEU A 193 -5.09 -4.78 106.13
C LEU A 193 -4.32 -4.14 104.97
N SER A 194 -3.08 -3.69 105.19
CA SER A 194 -2.23 -3.16 104.12
C SER A 194 -1.76 -4.25 103.14
N GLN A 195 -1.62 -5.50 103.62
CA GLN A 195 -1.19 -6.62 102.80
C GLN A 195 -2.33 -7.24 101.99
N SER A 196 -3.58 -7.18 102.46
CA SER A 196 -4.76 -7.52 101.64
C SER A 196 -4.97 -6.52 100.49
N ASP A 197 -4.74 -5.23 100.74
CA ASP A 197 -4.74 -4.21 99.68
C ASP A 197 -3.60 -4.41 98.69
N TYR A 198 -2.42 -4.84 99.16
CA TYR A 198 -1.27 -5.16 98.30
C TYR A 198 -1.55 -6.38 97.40
N ALA A 199 -2.17 -7.43 97.92
CA ALA A 199 -2.59 -8.59 97.15
C ALA A 199 -3.64 -8.22 96.09
N ALA A 200 -4.62 -7.39 96.45
CA ALA A 200 -5.65 -6.90 95.52
C ALA A 200 -5.05 -6.02 94.39
N GLN A 201 -4.12 -5.12 94.73
CA GLN A 201 -3.41 -4.28 93.75
C GLN A 201 -2.51 -5.10 92.82
N THR A 202 -1.85 -6.13 93.35
CA THR A 202 -1.02 -7.05 92.54
C THR A 202 -1.88 -7.85 91.57
N GLY A 203 -3.02 -8.37 92.02
CA GLY A 203 -4.00 -9.05 91.16
C GLY A 203 -4.50 -8.15 90.02
N ALA A 204 -4.89 -6.91 90.35
CA ALA A 204 -5.31 -5.93 89.34
C ALA A 204 -4.20 -5.64 88.30
N LYS A 205 -2.93 -5.58 88.73
CA LYS A 205 -1.81 -5.34 87.82
C LYS A 205 -1.51 -6.55 86.92
N VAL A 206 -1.67 -7.77 87.44
CA VAL A 206 -1.58 -9.02 86.66
C VAL A 206 -2.66 -9.05 85.59
N ASP A 207 -3.91 -8.72 85.94
CA ASP A 207 -5.02 -8.66 84.98
C ASP A 207 -4.79 -7.61 83.89
N GLU A 208 -4.28 -6.43 84.25
CA GLU A 208 -3.94 -5.35 83.30
C GLU A 208 -2.84 -5.76 82.30
N ILE A 209 -1.75 -6.37 82.79
CA ILE A 209 -0.64 -6.82 81.94
C ILE A 209 -1.11 -7.97 81.04
N LEU A 210 -1.89 -8.92 81.58
CA LEU A 210 -2.44 -10.03 80.81
C LEU A 210 -3.37 -9.54 79.70
N ALA A 211 -4.28 -8.60 79.99
CA ALA A 211 -5.14 -8.00 78.98
C ALA A 211 -4.33 -7.30 77.87
N THR A 212 -3.26 -6.59 78.25
CA THR A 212 -2.36 -5.95 77.29
C THR A 212 -1.65 -6.96 76.39
N VAL A 213 -1.17 -8.08 76.95
CA VAL A 213 -0.51 -9.16 76.19
C VAL A 213 -1.49 -9.84 75.23
N ILE A 214 -2.73 -10.10 75.67
CA ILE A 214 -3.77 -10.69 74.82
C ILE A 214 -4.10 -9.76 73.65
N SER A 215 -4.32 -8.47 73.92
CA SER A 215 -4.61 -7.47 72.87
C SER A 215 -3.47 -7.37 71.85
N ALA A 216 -2.22 -7.29 72.33
CA ALA A 216 -1.05 -7.22 71.45
C ALA A 216 -0.90 -8.48 70.59
N ARG A 217 -1.20 -9.67 71.14
CA ARG A 217 -1.19 -10.94 70.38
C ARG A 217 -2.26 -10.94 69.28
N ASP A 218 -3.47 -10.46 69.57
CA ASP A 218 -4.56 -10.45 68.59
C ASP A 218 -4.27 -9.45 67.45
N GLU A 219 -3.66 -8.30 67.76
CA GLU A 219 -3.14 -7.38 66.74
C GLU A 219 -2.03 -8.01 65.89
N LEU A 220 -1.07 -8.67 66.53
CA LEU A 220 0.02 -9.36 65.84
C LEU A 220 -0.51 -10.42 64.85
N GLU A 221 -1.52 -11.19 65.25
CA GLU A 221 -2.16 -12.17 64.35
C GLU A 221 -2.80 -11.51 63.12
N ASN A 222 -3.42 -10.33 63.30
CA ASN A 222 -4.00 -9.58 62.20
C ASN A 222 -2.91 -9.00 61.27
N ASP A 223 -1.84 -8.46 61.83
CA ASP A 223 -0.69 -7.93 61.07
C ASP A 223 -0.02 -9.05 60.25
N GLN A 224 0.16 -10.25 60.84
CA GLN A 224 0.68 -11.43 60.13
C GLN A 224 -0.23 -11.87 58.97
N LYS A 225 -1.55 -11.82 59.13
CA LYS A 225 -2.52 -12.10 58.05
C LYS A 225 -2.44 -11.05 56.94
N GLU A 226 -2.32 -9.78 57.28
CA GLU A 226 -2.15 -8.70 56.30
C GLU A 226 -0.83 -8.84 55.53
N LEU A 227 0.26 -9.18 56.22
CA LEU A 227 1.55 -9.46 55.60
C LEU A 227 1.45 -10.60 54.58
N GLN A 228 0.81 -11.71 54.95
CA GLN A 228 0.61 -12.84 54.05
C GLN A 228 -0.20 -12.42 52.80
N LYS A 229 -1.28 -11.65 53.00
CA LYS A 229 -2.10 -11.14 51.89
C LYS A 229 -1.29 -10.27 50.93
N LYS A 230 -0.45 -9.36 51.45
CA LYS A 230 0.40 -8.50 50.61
C LYS A 230 1.45 -9.31 49.83
N ASN A 231 2.02 -10.36 50.42
CA ASN A 231 2.93 -11.28 49.72
C ASN A 231 2.23 -12.02 48.58
N ASP A 232 1.01 -12.50 48.81
CA ASP A 232 0.21 -13.18 47.78
C ASP A 232 -0.17 -12.23 46.62
N GLU A 233 -0.57 -10.99 46.93
CA GLU A 233 -0.82 -9.94 45.94
C GLU A 233 0.42 -9.62 45.09
N GLN A 234 1.61 -9.58 45.71
CA GLN A 234 2.87 -9.36 45.00
C GLN A 234 3.18 -10.50 44.02
N LYS A 235 2.98 -11.75 44.44
CA LYS A 235 3.17 -12.94 43.60
C LYS A 235 2.21 -12.96 42.42
N GLU A 236 0.96 -12.56 42.61
CA GLU A 236 -0.03 -12.41 41.53
C GLU A 236 0.43 -11.37 40.50
N LYS A 237 0.89 -10.19 40.95
CA LYS A 237 1.43 -9.14 40.06
C LYS A 237 2.64 -9.64 39.25
N GLN A 238 3.54 -10.41 39.87
CA GLN A 238 4.68 -11.03 39.16
C GLN A 238 4.21 -12.02 38.09
N GLY A 239 3.18 -12.82 38.36
CA GLY A 239 2.54 -13.70 37.38
C GLY A 239 2.01 -12.93 36.16
N LYS A 240 1.28 -11.82 36.41
CA LYS A 240 0.76 -10.95 35.34
C LYS A 240 1.86 -10.34 34.47
N ILE A 241 3.02 -9.99 35.04
CA ILE A 241 4.18 -9.51 34.27
C ILE A 241 4.69 -10.61 33.32
N LEU A 242 4.81 -11.85 33.79
CA LEU A 242 5.28 -12.96 32.95
C LEU A 242 4.32 -13.26 31.80
N GLU A 243 3.01 -13.21 32.05
CA GLU A 243 1.99 -13.36 31.01
C GLU A 243 2.11 -12.27 29.94
N LYS A 244 2.20 -10.99 30.36
CA LYS A 244 2.36 -9.86 29.43
C LYS A 244 3.65 -9.95 28.63
N LYS A 245 4.76 -10.40 29.22
CA LYS A 245 6.02 -10.64 28.50
C LYS A 245 5.85 -11.68 27.38
N ARG A 246 5.21 -12.81 27.66
CA ARG A 246 4.90 -13.83 26.63
C ARG A 246 4.02 -13.27 25.51
N SER A 247 3.04 -12.41 25.84
CA SER A 247 2.23 -11.74 24.83
C SER A 247 3.08 -10.84 23.93
N ILE A 248 4.01 -10.07 24.50
CA ILE A 248 4.95 -9.24 23.72
C ILE A 248 5.81 -10.11 22.79
N ASP A 249 6.38 -11.20 23.29
CA ASP A 249 7.22 -12.10 22.47
C ASP A 249 6.44 -12.66 21.26
N ASN A 250 5.17 -13.04 21.46
CA ASN A 250 4.30 -13.53 20.39
C ASN A 250 3.95 -12.45 19.36
N GLU A 251 3.67 -11.23 19.80
CA GLU A 251 3.42 -10.10 18.90
C GLU A 251 4.67 -9.74 18.09
N GLN A 252 5.85 -9.78 18.71
CA GLN A 252 7.13 -9.55 18.04
C GLN A 252 7.41 -10.59 16.95
N ALA A 253 7.25 -11.88 17.26
CA ALA A 253 7.41 -12.96 16.28
C ALA A 253 6.42 -12.83 15.10
N SER A 254 5.18 -12.43 15.40
CA SER A 254 4.15 -12.23 14.37
C SER A 254 4.48 -11.03 13.47
N LYS A 255 4.96 -9.93 14.05
CA LYS A 255 5.45 -8.75 13.32
C LYS A 255 6.61 -9.11 12.39
N GLU A 256 7.60 -9.86 12.86
CA GLU A 256 8.74 -10.30 12.03
C GLU A 256 8.30 -11.15 10.83
N SER A 257 7.31 -12.03 11.02
CA SER A 257 6.74 -12.82 9.93
C SER A 257 6.08 -11.95 8.85
N LEU A 258 5.32 -10.92 9.25
CA LEU A 258 4.68 -9.98 8.33
C LEU A 258 5.71 -9.12 7.57
N LEU A 259 6.79 -8.70 8.23
CA LEU A 259 7.89 -7.96 7.58
C LEU A 259 8.59 -8.81 6.50
N SER A 260 8.82 -10.10 6.77
CA SER A 260 9.42 -11.01 5.80
C SER A 260 8.53 -11.22 4.55
N GLN A 261 7.20 -11.31 4.75
CA GLN A 261 6.25 -11.45 3.64
C GLN A 261 6.13 -10.20 2.76
N THR A 262 6.35 -9.01 3.31
CA THR A 262 6.18 -7.74 2.57
C THR A 262 7.39 -7.40 1.69
N GLN A 263 8.62 -7.58 2.19
CA GLN A 263 9.83 -7.16 1.45
C GLN A 263 10.19 -8.05 0.26
N GLY A 264 9.93 -9.36 0.33
CA GLY A 264 10.38 -10.30 -0.71
C GLY A 264 9.51 -10.36 -1.97
N GLU A 265 8.20 -10.09 -1.85
CA GLU A 265 7.27 -10.31 -2.95
C GLU A 265 7.24 -9.17 -3.97
N GLU A 266 7.33 -7.90 -3.54
CA GLU A 266 7.33 -6.76 -4.47
C GLU A 266 8.59 -6.74 -5.33
N GLN A 267 9.77 -6.86 -4.71
CA GLN A 267 11.06 -6.86 -5.41
C GLN A 267 11.10 -7.91 -6.54
N LYS A 268 10.56 -9.10 -6.29
CA LYS A 268 10.48 -10.15 -7.30
C LYS A 268 9.71 -9.73 -8.56
N TYR A 269 8.58 -9.04 -8.40
CA TYR A 269 7.80 -8.55 -9.54
C TYR A 269 8.45 -7.34 -10.21
N GLN A 270 9.14 -6.49 -9.44
CA GLN A 270 9.96 -5.42 -10.01
C GLN A 270 11.10 -5.99 -10.89
N ASP A 271 11.80 -7.04 -10.45
CA ASP A 271 12.86 -7.67 -11.24
C ASP A 271 12.33 -8.35 -12.51
N LEU A 272 11.15 -8.99 -12.42
CA LEU A 272 10.50 -9.62 -13.58
C LEU A 272 10.06 -8.61 -14.63
N LEU A 273 9.51 -7.49 -14.20
CA LEU A 273 9.06 -6.44 -15.09
C LEU A 273 10.25 -5.70 -15.73
N ALA A 274 11.35 -5.46 -15.00
CA ALA A 274 12.59 -4.93 -15.58
C ALA A 274 13.12 -5.82 -16.74
N ARG A 275 13.16 -7.14 -16.56
CA ARG A 275 13.58 -8.08 -17.63
C ARG A 275 12.67 -8.04 -18.85
N VAL A 276 11.36 -7.97 -18.65
CA VAL A 276 10.40 -7.91 -19.77
C VAL A 276 10.55 -6.60 -20.55
N GLU A 277 10.84 -5.50 -19.87
CA GLU A 277 11.09 -4.21 -20.53
C GLU A 277 12.41 -4.23 -21.32
N GLU A 278 13.48 -4.82 -20.78
CA GLU A 278 14.75 -5.01 -21.50
C GLU A 278 14.56 -5.81 -22.81
N GLN A 279 13.83 -6.94 -22.75
CA GLN A 279 13.51 -7.74 -23.93
C GLN A 279 12.68 -6.97 -24.95
N LYS A 280 11.78 -6.10 -24.48
CA LYS A 280 10.98 -5.25 -25.37
C LYS A 280 11.87 -4.24 -26.07
N GLN A 281 12.82 -3.61 -25.37
CA GLN A 281 13.73 -2.63 -25.98
C GLN A 281 14.62 -3.27 -27.05
N GLU A 282 15.15 -4.48 -26.81
CA GLU A 282 15.93 -5.23 -27.79
C GLU A 282 15.14 -5.50 -29.08
N LEU A 283 13.85 -5.82 -28.98
CA LEU A 283 12.99 -6.08 -30.14
C LEU A 283 12.57 -4.81 -30.89
N LEU A 284 12.43 -3.69 -30.19
CA LEU A 284 12.03 -2.39 -30.75
C LEU A 284 13.17 -1.67 -31.48
N GLY A 285 14.42 -1.89 -31.03
CA GLY A 285 15.62 -1.28 -31.59
C GLY A 285 15.85 0.17 -31.14
N ASP A 286 17.12 0.53 -30.94
CA ASP A 286 17.55 1.88 -30.55
C ASP A 286 17.36 2.87 -31.72
N ILE A 287 16.66 3.99 -31.50
CA ILE A 287 16.45 5.01 -32.54
C ILE A 287 17.78 5.62 -33.02
N SER A 288 18.80 5.71 -32.15
CA SER A 288 20.13 6.19 -32.49
C SER A 288 20.85 5.22 -33.40
N GLU A 289 20.83 3.92 -33.08
CA GLU A 289 21.44 2.86 -33.89
C GLU A 289 20.75 2.75 -35.26
N LEU A 290 19.42 2.69 -35.26
CA LEU A 290 18.63 2.65 -36.49
C LEU A 290 18.81 3.92 -37.34
N SER A 291 18.92 5.09 -36.71
CA SER A 291 19.18 6.35 -37.44
C SER A 291 20.57 6.39 -38.05
N GLU A 292 21.56 5.75 -37.43
CA GLU A 292 22.91 5.65 -37.99
C GLU A 292 22.92 4.71 -39.20
N GLU A 293 22.30 3.53 -39.06
CA GLU A 293 22.11 2.56 -40.15
C GLU A 293 21.36 3.16 -41.34
N LYS A 294 20.32 3.97 -41.08
CA LYS A 294 19.44 4.58 -42.09
C LYS A 294 19.82 6.01 -42.47
N SER A 295 20.99 6.49 -42.06
CA SER A 295 21.41 7.89 -42.21
C SER A 295 21.28 8.46 -43.63
N SER A 296 21.69 7.70 -44.65
CA SER A 296 21.58 8.12 -46.06
C SER A 296 20.12 8.23 -46.55
N GLU A 297 19.25 7.32 -46.10
CA GLU A 297 17.82 7.34 -46.43
C GLU A 297 17.13 8.53 -45.76
N LEU A 298 17.43 8.78 -44.48
CA LEU A 298 16.90 9.91 -43.72
C LEU A 298 17.36 11.26 -44.29
N ALA A 299 18.61 11.39 -44.74
CA ALA A 299 19.11 12.60 -45.39
C ALA A 299 18.39 12.89 -46.72
N ALA A 300 18.09 11.85 -47.51
CA ALA A 300 17.33 11.99 -48.75
C ALA A 300 15.87 12.39 -48.51
N ILE A 301 15.29 11.97 -47.38
CA ILE A 301 13.97 12.41 -46.93
C ILE A 301 14.01 13.87 -46.49
N GLU A 302 14.97 14.26 -45.64
CA GLU A 302 15.13 15.63 -45.16
C GLU A 302 15.26 16.65 -46.30
N ALA A 303 16.02 16.33 -47.34
CA ALA A 303 16.20 17.19 -48.51
C ALA A 303 14.90 17.50 -49.29
N LYS A 304 13.85 16.67 -49.12
CA LYS A 304 12.55 16.81 -49.80
C LYS A 304 11.48 17.45 -48.91
N LEU A 305 11.71 17.53 -47.61
CA LEU A 305 10.72 18.02 -46.65
C LEU A 305 10.78 19.55 -46.55
N GLU A 306 9.62 20.20 -46.65
CA GLU A 306 9.51 21.63 -46.39
C GLU A 306 9.49 21.91 -44.89
N LYS A 307 9.99 23.10 -44.49
CA LYS A 307 9.87 23.59 -43.11
C LYS A 307 8.68 24.55 -42.98
N PRO A 308 7.96 24.51 -41.84
CA PRO A 308 6.88 25.45 -41.55
C PRO A 308 7.36 26.90 -41.64
N LYS A 309 6.56 27.75 -42.28
CA LYS A 309 6.77 29.22 -42.36
C LYS A 309 5.87 30.01 -41.42
N SER A 310 4.93 29.33 -40.77
CA SER A 310 3.91 29.88 -39.87
C SER A 310 3.54 28.83 -38.82
N GLY A 311 2.91 29.22 -37.71
CA GLY A 311 2.63 28.30 -36.61
C GLY A 311 3.84 27.98 -35.73
N LEU A 312 4.89 28.83 -35.79
CA LEU A 312 6.14 28.62 -35.09
C LEU A 312 6.00 28.95 -33.60
N ALA A 313 6.61 28.14 -32.74
CA ALA A 313 6.76 28.43 -31.33
C ALA A 313 8.19 28.86 -30.99
N SER A 314 8.32 29.52 -29.84
CA SER A 314 9.61 29.93 -29.26
C SER A 314 10.52 28.73 -29.01
N THR A 315 11.75 28.77 -29.50
CA THR A 315 12.75 27.72 -29.24
C THR A 315 13.35 27.77 -27.84
N LYS A 316 12.94 28.73 -26.99
CA LYS A 316 13.43 28.84 -25.59
C LYS A 316 13.04 27.65 -24.71
N TRP A 317 11.96 26.95 -25.06
CA TRP A 317 11.50 25.76 -24.35
C TRP A 317 11.83 24.46 -25.09
N TYR A 318 12.53 24.54 -26.23
CA TYR A 318 12.97 23.38 -26.99
C TYR A 318 14.18 22.67 -26.34
N PHE A 319 14.14 21.33 -26.32
CA PHE A 319 15.30 20.48 -26.04
C PHE A 319 15.48 19.43 -27.12
N SER A 320 16.73 19.12 -27.41
CA SER A 320 17.09 17.89 -28.13
C SER A 320 17.46 16.80 -27.13
N GLN A 321 16.98 15.58 -27.34
CA GLN A 321 17.40 14.42 -26.57
C GLN A 321 18.87 14.05 -26.83
N ARG A 322 19.44 14.55 -27.94
CA ARG A 322 20.82 14.31 -28.40
C ARG A 322 21.83 15.36 -27.93
N ASP A 323 21.39 16.34 -27.13
CA ASP A 323 22.26 17.39 -26.61
C ASP A 323 23.41 16.78 -25.80
N SER A 324 24.65 17.19 -26.05
CA SER A 324 25.85 16.60 -25.42
C SER A 324 25.88 16.74 -23.91
N ARG A 325 25.10 17.65 -23.32
CA ARG A 325 25.00 17.82 -21.87
C ARG A 325 24.30 16.65 -21.16
N TRP A 326 23.45 15.90 -21.86
CA TRP A 326 22.69 14.78 -21.27
C TRP A 326 22.51 13.58 -22.19
N GLY A 327 22.89 13.65 -23.47
CA GLY A 327 22.63 12.58 -24.45
C GLY A 327 23.23 11.22 -24.07
N ASP A 328 24.38 11.22 -23.39
CA ASP A 328 25.05 10.01 -22.88
C ASP A 328 24.66 9.67 -21.42
N GLN A 329 23.64 10.34 -20.88
CA GLN A 329 23.14 10.07 -19.53
C GLN A 329 22.10 8.95 -19.57
N HIS A 330 22.12 8.08 -18.55
CA HIS A 330 21.12 7.03 -18.39
C HIS A 330 19.75 7.56 -17.95
N ILE A 331 18.69 6.85 -18.33
CA ILE A 331 17.30 7.17 -17.97
C ILE A 331 16.88 6.31 -16.77
N GLY A 332 16.47 6.96 -15.68
CA GLY A 332 16.00 6.26 -14.48
C GLY A 332 17.05 5.29 -13.94
N PHE A 333 16.66 4.02 -13.81
CA PHE A 333 17.52 2.93 -13.31
C PHE A 333 18.03 2.00 -14.42
N SER A 334 17.86 2.37 -15.69
CA SER A 334 18.31 1.56 -16.82
C SER A 334 19.73 1.90 -17.25
N ASN A 335 20.25 1.14 -18.22
CA ASN A 335 21.45 1.50 -18.98
C ASN A 335 21.11 2.18 -20.32
N THR A 336 19.87 2.60 -20.54
CA THR A 336 19.44 3.24 -21.79
C THR A 336 19.80 4.72 -21.79
N LEU A 337 20.39 5.19 -22.90
CA LEU A 337 20.88 6.56 -23.02
C LEU A 337 19.78 7.51 -23.48
N MET A 338 19.80 8.76 -22.99
CA MET A 338 18.89 9.82 -23.42
C MET A 338 18.87 10.04 -24.93
N LYS A 339 20.03 9.96 -25.61
CA LYS A 339 20.10 10.10 -27.07
C LYS A 339 19.34 9.01 -27.82
N SER A 340 19.25 7.83 -27.21
CA SER A 340 18.69 6.59 -27.77
C SER A 340 17.20 6.41 -27.46
N TYR A 341 16.77 6.75 -26.24
CA TYR A 341 15.39 6.45 -25.77
C TYR A 341 14.71 7.63 -25.07
N GLY A 342 15.33 8.81 -25.06
CA GLY A 342 14.89 9.96 -24.25
C GLY A 342 13.77 10.81 -24.85
N CYS A 343 13.07 10.39 -25.90
CA CYS A 343 12.07 11.22 -26.59
C CYS A 343 10.91 11.63 -25.66
N ALA A 344 10.37 10.69 -24.86
CA ALA A 344 9.30 10.96 -23.92
C ALA A 344 9.75 11.92 -22.80
N VAL A 345 10.93 11.66 -22.20
CA VAL A 345 11.52 12.50 -21.15
C VAL A 345 11.75 13.92 -21.66
N THR A 346 12.28 14.04 -22.88
CA THR A 346 12.55 15.32 -23.52
C THR A 346 11.25 16.06 -23.83
N ALA A 347 10.20 15.37 -24.30
CA ALA A 347 8.89 15.96 -24.55
C ALA A 347 8.24 16.50 -23.26
N VAL A 348 8.28 15.74 -22.15
CA VAL A 348 7.80 16.22 -20.84
C VAL A 348 8.60 17.42 -20.36
N ALA A 349 9.93 17.38 -20.45
CA ALA A 349 10.78 18.50 -20.06
C ALA A 349 10.48 19.77 -20.88
N MET A 350 10.20 19.64 -22.18
CA MET A 350 9.79 20.74 -23.05
C MET A 350 8.46 21.35 -22.60
N VAL A 351 7.43 20.54 -22.34
CA VAL A 351 6.12 21.01 -21.86
C VAL A 351 6.20 21.63 -20.46
N PHE A 352 6.98 21.04 -19.55
CA PHE A 352 7.19 21.62 -18.22
C PHE A 352 7.90 22.98 -18.32
N ARG A 353 8.91 23.10 -19.18
CA ARG A 353 9.59 24.39 -19.45
C ARG A 353 8.62 25.41 -20.05
N TYR A 354 7.75 24.98 -20.96
CA TYR A 354 6.71 25.84 -21.54
C TYR A 354 5.80 26.45 -20.45
N HIS A 355 5.40 25.65 -19.46
CA HIS A 355 4.60 26.14 -18.31
C HIS A 355 5.42 26.88 -17.23
N GLY A 356 6.73 27.09 -17.45
CA GLY A 356 7.61 27.88 -16.59
C GLY A 356 8.34 27.08 -15.51
N VAL A 357 8.37 25.76 -15.61
CA VAL A 357 9.18 24.92 -14.72
C VAL A 357 10.62 24.88 -15.21
N ASP A 358 11.56 25.25 -14.35
CA ASP A 358 12.99 25.09 -14.65
C ASP A 358 13.43 23.64 -14.45
N ILE A 359 13.32 22.86 -15.54
CA ILE A 359 13.77 21.47 -15.64
C ILE A 359 14.33 21.24 -17.04
N ASN A 360 15.34 20.36 -17.15
CA ASN A 360 15.91 19.92 -18.42
C ASN A 360 15.83 18.37 -18.52
N PRO A 361 16.01 17.78 -19.71
CA PRO A 361 15.86 16.33 -19.88
C PRO A 361 16.80 15.51 -19.00
N GLY A 362 18.07 15.91 -18.86
CA GLY A 362 19.04 15.19 -18.02
C GLY A 362 18.67 15.19 -16.53
N THR A 363 18.23 16.33 -16.00
CA THR A 363 17.76 16.40 -14.60
C THR A 363 16.45 15.64 -14.41
N LEU A 364 15.53 15.71 -15.39
CA LEU A 364 14.27 14.98 -15.34
C LEU A 364 14.48 13.47 -15.38
N ALA A 365 15.45 12.99 -16.17
CA ALA A 365 15.83 11.58 -16.31
C ALA A 365 16.32 10.92 -15.00
N GLN A 366 16.63 11.71 -13.96
CA GLN A 366 17.13 11.22 -12.66
C GLN A 366 16.09 11.32 -11.55
N GLN A 367 14.87 11.74 -11.87
CA GLN A 367 13.80 11.88 -10.90
C GLN A 367 13.14 10.53 -10.63
N PRO A 368 12.50 10.31 -9.46
CA PRO A 368 11.81 9.06 -9.13
C PRO A 368 10.44 8.97 -9.84
N ILE A 369 10.44 9.13 -11.16
CA ILE A 369 9.26 9.08 -12.05
C ILE A 369 9.42 8.02 -13.14
N PHE A 370 10.31 7.06 -12.93
CA PHE A 370 10.59 6.00 -13.89
C PHE A 370 10.26 4.65 -13.30
N TYR A 371 9.69 3.81 -14.15
CA TYR A 371 9.74 2.37 -14.00
C TYR A 371 10.81 1.85 -14.98
N HIS A 372 12.00 1.52 -14.47
CA HIS A 372 13.19 1.27 -15.28
C HIS A 372 13.59 2.50 -16.12
N ASP A 373 13.35 2.49 -17.44
CA ASP A 373 13.52 3.62 -18.36
C ASP A 373 12.20 4.25 -18.83
N LEU A 374 11.07 3.62 -18.51
CA LEU A 374 9.75 4.12 -18.89
C LEU A 374 9.32 5.23 -17.94
N ILE A 375 9.00 6.38 -18.53
CA ILE A 375 8.43 7.47 -17.76
C ILE A 375 7.03 7.09 -17.27
N VAL A 376 6.84 7.16 -15.96
CA VAL A 376 5.52 7.18 -15.33
C VAL A 376 5.07 8.63 -15.39
N TRP A 377 4.08 8.93 -16.24
CA TRP A 377 3.58 10.29 -16.47
C TRP A 377 3.29 10.99 -15.14
N PRO A 378 4.07 12.03 -14.76
CA PRO A 378 3.90 12.67 -13.48
C PRO A 378 2.47 13.22 -13.36
N GLN A 379 1.76 12.93 -12.27
CA GLN A 379 0.41 13.45 -12.05
C GLN A 379 0.43 14.95 -11.76
N ALA A 380 1.46 15.40 -11.03
CA ALA A 380 1.73 16.81 -10.79
C ALA A 380 3.24 17.05 -10.65
N TRP A 381 3.70 18.22 -11.11
CA TRP A 381 5.09 18.63 -11.03
C TRP A 381 5.22 20.15 -10.93
N LYS A 382 5.59 20.66 -9.75
CA LYS A 382 5.87 22.09 -9.50
C LYS A 382 4.80 23.05 -10.08
N GLY A 383 3.51 22.75 -9.84
CA GLY A 383 2.40 23.56 -10.35
C GLY A 383 2.09 23.33 -11.82
N VAL A 384 2.35 22.13 -12.34
CA VAL A 384 1.86 21.63 -13.63
C VAL A 384 1.23 20.28 -13.36
N SER A 385 0.00 20.04 -13.80
CA SER A 385 -0.77 18.83 -13.53
C SER A 385 -1.13 18.10 -14.82
N LEU A 386 -1.15 16.78 -14.78
CA LEU A 386 -1.60 15.95 -15.88
C LEU A 386 -3.11 16.16 -16.06
N ALA A 387 -3.50 16.76 -17.18
CA ALA A 387 -4.91 17.01 -17.50
C ALA A 387 -5.54 15.80 -18.19
N SER A 388 -4.77 15.15 -19.06
CA SER A 388 -5.21 13.94 -19.77
C SER A 388 -4.00 13.14 -20.22
N SER A 389 -4.08 11.83 -20.06
CA SER A 389 -3.20 10.86 -20.70
C SER A 389 -4.10 9.77 -21.25
N THR A 390 -4.15 9.60 -22.56
CA THR A 390 -4.85 8.45 -23.13
C THR A 390 -3.96 7.22 -23.10
N GLY A 391 -4.54 6.04 -22.94
CA GLY A 391 -3.83 4.79 -23.25
C GLY A 391 -3.50 4.71 -24.74
N HIS A 392 -2.51 3.90 -25.10
CA HIS A 392 -2.20 3.59 -26.49
C HIS A 392 -3.45 3.13 -27.26
N GLY A 393 -3.61 3.63 -28.50
CA GLY A 393 -4.75 3.34 -29.39
C GLY A 393 -5.87 4.38 -29.35
N ASN A 394 -5.77 5.44 -28.53
CA ASN A 394 -6.80 6.47 -28.39
C ASN A 394 -6.22 7.87 -28.64
N ILE A 395 -6.54 8.48 -29.79
CA ILE A 395 -6.30 9.90 -30.07
C ILE A 395 -7.60 10.63 -30.39
N ASP A 396 -7.77 11.80 -29.79
CA ASP A 396 -8.85 12.73 -30.09
C ASP A 396 -8.28 14.01 -30.67
N TRP A 397 -8.36 14.13 -31.99
CA TRP A 397 -7.84 15.28 -32.73
C TRP A 397 -8.59 16.58 -32.44
N ASP A 398 -9.88 16.51 -32.06
CA ASP A 398 -10.64 17.70 -31.67
C ASP A 398 -10.11 18.24 -30.33
N THR A 399 -9.74 17.34 -29.42
CA THR A 399 -9.06 17.71 -28.18
C THR A 399 -7.67 18.31 -28.47
N VAL A 400 -6.87 17.70 -29.35
CA VAL A 400 -5.56 18.27 -29.75
C VAL A 400 -5.74 19.71 -30.28
N ASP A 401 -6.70 19.92 -31.17
CA ASP A 401 -6.99 21.23 -31.75
C ASP A 401 -7.45 22.27 -30.71
N LYS A 402 -8.23 21.83 -29.73
CA LYS A 402 -8.66 22.67 -28.62
C LYS A 402 -7.48 23.08 -27.74
N GLU A 403 -6.60 22.15 -27.41
CA GLU A 403 -5.44 22.44 -26.55
C GLU A 403 -4.47 23.42 -27.22
N ILE A 404 -4.08 23.19 -28.46
CA ILE A 404 -3.17 24.12 -29.16
C ILE A 404 -3.79 25.50 -29.36
N LYS A 405 -5.12 25.59 -29.53
CA LYS A 405 -5.84 26.87 -29.61
C LYS A 405 -5.83 27.62 -28.27
N ASN A 406 -5.79 26.89 -27.16
CA ASN A 406 -5.68 27.43 -25.81
C ASN A 406 -4.23 27.65 -25.37
N ASP A 407 -3.27 27.58 -26.30
CA ASP A 407 -1.83 27.72 -26.03
C ASP A 407 -1.30 26.63 -25.07
N ASN A 408 -1.87 25.43 -25.15
CA ASN A 408 -1.38 24.25 -24.45
C ASN A 408 -0.73 23.27 -25.44
N PRO A 409 0.59 23.01 -25.32
CA PRO A 409 1.26 22.03 -26.16
C PRO A 409 0.83 20.60 -25.81
N VAL A 410 0.75 19.73 -26.81
CA VAL A 410 0.31 18.34 -26.67
C VAL A 410 1.44 17.39 -27.04
N ILE A 411 1.79 16.49 -26.14
CA ILE A 411 2.74 15.42 -26.43
C ILE A 411 1.98 14.31 -27.18
N VAL A 412 2.53 13.83 -28.28
CA VAL A 412 1.93 12.73 -29.05
C VAL A 412 2.95 11.64 -29.37
N PHE A 413 2.48 10.40 -29.47
CA PHE A 413 3.30 9.25 -29.86
C PHE A 413 3.09 8.91 -31.34
N VAL A 414 4.15 9.05 -32.13
CA VAL A 414 4.21 8.63 -33.55
C VAL A 414 4.65 7.17 -33.59
N LYS A 415 3.70 6.26 -33.78
CA LYS A 415 3.90 4.82 -33.74
C LYS A 415 4.19 4.26 -35.13
N ALA A 416 5.23 3.43 -35.23
CA ALA A 416 5.44 2.57 -36.38
C ALA A 416 4.37 1.47 -36.41
N THR A 417 3.64 1.30 -37.51
CA THR A 417 2.51 0.36 -37.54
C THR A 417 2.94 -1.10 -37.52
N LYS A 418 4.16 -1.40 -37.99
CA LYS A 418 4.70 -2.76 -38.06
C LYS A 418 5.70 -3.13 -36.96
N ARG A 419 6.09 -2.19 -36.10
CA ARG A 419 6.96 -2.44 -34.94
C ARG A 419 6.35 -1.64 -33.81
N GLY A 420 6.13 -2.20 -32.63
CA GLY A 420 5.54 -1.45 -31.48
C GLY A 420 6.38 -0.25 -30.98
N ALA A 421 7.32 0.22 -31.80
CA ALA A 421 8.25 1.31 -31.60
C ALA A 421 7.65 2.62 -32.13
N GLY A 422 8.28 3.73 -31.78
CA GLY A 422 7.82 5.02 -32.22
C GLY A 422 8.62 6.14 -31.58
N HIS A 423 8.09 7.35 -31.69
CA HIS A 423 8.77 8.55 -31.25
C HIS A 423 7.79 9.55 -30.65
N TYR A 424 8.13 10.12 -29.50
CA TYR A 424 7.33 11.19 -28.89
C TYR A 424 7.76 12.55 -29.41
N VAL A 425 6.77 13.38 -29.75
CA VAL A 425 6.97 14.77 -30.16
C VAL A 425 5.95 15.69 -29.50
N VAL A 426 6.21 17.00 -29.52
CA VAL A 426 5.32 18.00 -28.92
C VAL A 426 4.69 18.86 -30.02
N ILE A 427 3.38 18.70 -30.23
CA ILE A 427 2.58 19.60 -31.07
C ILE A 427 2.36 20.91 -30.31
N HIS A 428 2.65 22.04 -30.94
CA HIS A 428 2.45 23.36 -30.34
C HIS A 428 1.62 24.32 -31.20
N GLY A 429 1.19 23.90 -32.39
CA GLY A 429 0.38 24.75 -33.26
C GLY A 429 0.12 24.15 -34.63
N LYS A 430 -0.51 24.95 -35.48
CA LYS A 430 -0.73 24.67 -36.90
C LYS A 430 -0.17 25.79 -37.76
N ASP A 431 0.31 25.43 -38.95
CA ASP A 431 0.64 26.40 -39.97
C ASP A 431 -0.63 26.99 -40.61
N LYS A 432 -0.46 27.96 -41.52
CA LYS A 432 -1.56 28.62 -42.24
C LYS A 432 -2.39 27.66 -43.11
N ASN A 433 -1.85 26.50 -43.46
CA ASN A 433 -2.52 25.47 -44.26
C ASN A 433 -3.20 24.41 -43.37
N GLY A 434 -3.09 24.53 -42.04
CA GLY A 434 -3.68 23.61 -41.07
C GLY A 434 -2.79 22.42 -40.73
N GLU A 435 -1.54 22.37 -41.19
CA GLU A 435 -0.60 21.30 -40.85
C GLU A 435 -0.01 21.51 -39.45
N TYR A 436 0.03 20.42 -38.67
CA TYR A 436 0.58 20.46 -37.30
C TYR A 436 2.09 20.72 -37.31
N VAL A 437 2.52 21.66 -36.48
CA VAL A 437 3.93 22.01 -36.24
C VAL A 437 4.36 21.49 -34.88
N VAL A 438 5.54 20.89 -34.84
CA VAL A 438 6.07 20.21 -33.66
C VAL A 438 7.46 20.70 -33.27
N HIS A 439 7.74 20.55 -31.98
CA HIS A 439 9.08 20.44 -31.46
C HIS A 439 9.43 18.95 -31.33
N ASP A 440 10.40 18.50 -32.13
CA ASP A 440 10.83 17.12 -32.20
C ASP A 440 12.14 16.92 -31.40
N PRO A 441 12.14 16.06 -30.38
CA PRO A 441 13.34 15.78 -29.57
C PRO A 441 14.56 15.30 -30.34
N TYR A 442 14.37 14.66 -31.50
CA TYR A 442 15.44 14.03 -32.27
C TYR A 442 15.79 14.82 -33.52
N TRP A 443 14.78 15.27 -34.29
CA TRP A 443 14.96 15.90 -35.61
C TRP A 443 14.90 17.42 -35.62
N GLY A 444 14.49 18.08 -34.53
CA GLY A 444 14.58 19.54 -34.41
C GLY A 444 13.29 20.26 -34.02
N SER A 445 13.42 21.56 -33.72
CA SER A 445 12.29 22.43 -33.41
C SER A 445 11.57 22.95 -34.66
N ASN A 446 10.28 23.22 -34.55
CA ASN A 446 9.45 23.84 -35.59
C ASN A 446 9.51 23.09 -36.93
N ILE A 447 9.30 21.77 -36.91
CA ILE A 447 9.13 20.94 -38.11
C ILE A 447 7.68 20.49 -38.23
N PHE A 448 7.25 20.01 -39.40
CA PHE A 448 5.91 19.45 -39.52
C PHE A 448 5.82 18.08 -38.85
N LEU A 449 4.67 17.75 -38.27
CA LEU A 449 4.39 16.39 -37.78
C LEU A 449 4.50 15.36 -38.92
N SER A 450 4.19 15.76 -40.16
CA SER A 450 4.36 14.93 -41.37
C SER A 450 5.84 14.58 -41.62
N SER A 451 6.76 15.50 -41.32
CA SER A 451 8.21 15.24 -41.38
C SER A 451 8.61 14.15 -40.40
N THR A 452 8.24 14.27 -39.12
CA THR A 452 8.47 13.23 -38.10
C THR A 452 7.90 11.88 -38.54
N LYS A 453 6.66 11.87 -39.05
CA LYS A 453 6.00 10.67 -39.58
C LYS A 453 6.82 10.01 -40.70
N ALA A 454 7.37 10.80 -41.62
CA ALA A 454 8.21 10.28 -42.70
C ALA A 454 9.51 9.66 -42.15
N TYR A 455 10.17 10.31 -41.20
CA TYR A 455 11.39 9.78 -40.59
C TYR A 455 11.15 8.48 -39.81
N VAL A 456 10.12 8.44 -38.96
CA VAL A 456 9.75 7.23 -38.20
C VAL A 456 9.39 6.08 -39.14
N GLY A 457 8.64 6.36 -40.21
CA GLY A 457 8.26 5.33 -41.19
C GLY A 457 9.46 4.73 -41.92
N ALA A 458 10.43 5.56 -42.31
CA ALA A 458 11.67 5.10 -42.92
C ALA A 458 12.55 4.31 -41.95
N LEU A 459 12.68 4.80 -40.72
CA LEU A 459 13.52 4.22 -39.68
C LEU A 459 13.05 2.79 -39.29
N TYR A 460 11.74 2.55 -39.24
CA TYR A 460 11.17 1.25 -38.90
C TYR A 460 10.67 0.44 -40.10
N GLY A 461 10.81 0.94 -41.33
CA GLY A 461 10.36 0.28 -42.56
C GLY A 461 8.84 0.02 -42.57
N SER A 462 8.04 0.93 -42.02
CA SER A 462 6.60 0.73 -41.82
C SER A 462 5.78 2.00 -42.06
N GLY A 463 4.46 1.82 -42.17
CA GLY A 463 3.54 2.95 -42.04
C GLY A 463 3.61 3.55 -40.63
N VAL A 464 2.95 4.70 -40.43
CA VAL A 464 2.92 5.38 -39.13
C VAL A 464 1.53 5.89 -38.79
N THR A 465 1.17 5.77 -37.51
CA THR A 465 -0.05 6.31 -36.92
C THR A 465 0.28 7.14 -35.70
N ILE A 466 -0.63 8.02 -35.29
CA ILE A 466 -0.55 8.65 -33.98
C ILE A 466 -1.39 7.82 -33.03
N ASP A 467 -0.78 7.39 -31.93
CA ASP A 467 -1.33 6.31 -31.10
C ASP A 467 -1.63 6.75 -29.66
N GLN A 468 -1.10 7.90 -29.23
CA GLN A 468 -1.31 8.42 -27.89
C GLN A 468 -1.22 9.95 -27.88
N MET A 469 -1.94 10.58 -26.95
CA MET A 469 -1.77 11.99 -26.61
C MET A 469 -1.67 12.19 -25.08
N ILE A 470 -0.80 13.10 -24.65
CA ILE A 470 -0.58 13.46 -23.25
C ILE A 470 -0.61 14.98 -23.13
N ILE A 471 -1.41 15.48 -22.17
CA ILE A 471 -1.72 16.89 -21.98
C ILE A 471 -1.45 17.27 -20.54
N TYR A 472 -0.69 18.35 -20.37
CA TYR A 472 -0.39 18.98 -19.08
C TYR A 472 -0.96 20.39 -19.06
N HIS A 473 -1.47 20.80 -17.90
CA HIS A 473 -1.92 22.18 -17.65
C HIS A 473 -1.17 22.76 -16.45
N LYS A 474 -1.03 24.08 -16.42
CA LYS A 474 -0.45 24.80 -15.27
C LYS A 474 -1.47 24.99 -14.15
#